data_AF-A0A1S3SRQ7-F1
#
_entry.id   AF-A0A1S3SRQ7-F1
#
_cell.length_a   1.000
_cell.length_b   1.000
_cell.length_c   1.000
_cell.angle_alpha   90.00
_cell.angle_beta   90.00
_cell.angle_gamma   90.00
#
_symmetry.space_group_name_H-M   'P 1'
#
loop_
_entity.id
_entity.type
_entity.pdbx_description
1 polymer ?
#
loop_
_entity_poly.entity_id
_entity_poly.type
_entity_poly.pdbx_seq_one_letter_code
_entity_poly.pdbx_strand_id
1 'polypeptide(L)'
;GGAEHKVPVVISKMFKDQAADQTGKLFVGDAMLQINGINVEHCSHEEVVHLLRTAGEEVTITVRFLREVPSFLKLPLGSPVPPADQSSRVSSPLFDSGLHLNGNSSNTAPSSPSSPSANEPKYEKRWLDAVSLPLLMARVSRYKAGTDKLRSNSFEVCALDGESINILQFCTAAESTDWLQAISSNISDLTLENMKMINRYCSPDDQIVHMGWVCGNPHADDAGPSSTFKFLALRGPWLYIFRSPPVSATDWGQAETLYILYEVLFKVHKLWMAEDCWIQAKFYLGLQQDEELQDGEPFCFSILVGHGQSHTFSVEMTSDLAVWEKSFQRAVFMEVQRVGSKTYMCSSQGKVLCLTIDFGSGFTCSESSSKKILWRYKFSQLKGSSDDGKTRVKLLFKNAENKQIEMKELEFSNLTAVLHCIHSFIASKVASVDPVFVNSQSISGKYMI
;
A
#
# COMPACT_ATOMS: atom_id res chain seq x y z
N GLY A 1 9.81 42.99 3.53
CA GLY A 1 9.52 41.92 4.50
C GLY A 1 10.12 42.30 5.82
N GLY A 2 9.54 41.82 6.92
CA GLY A 2 9.86 42.20 8.30
C GLY A 2 8.71 41.84 9.24
N ALA A 3 8.99 41.72 10.54
CA ALA A 3 8.01 41.35 11.57
C ALA A 3 6.77 42.27 11.60
N GLU A 4 6.92 43.54 11.22
CA GLU A 4 5.84 44.53 11.10
C GLU A 4 4.77 44.14 10.07
N HIS A 5 5.12 43.26 9.13
CA HIS A 5 4.22 42.75 8.09
C HIS A 5 3.93 41.25 8.24
N LYS A 6 4.33 40.62 9.36
CA LYS A 6 4.22 39.17 9.62
C LYS A 6 4.81 38.29 8.51
N VAL A 7 5.85 38.77 7.82
CA VAL A 7 6.55 38.04 6.76
C VAL A 7 8.06 38.15 6.99
N PRO A 8 8.86 37.11 6.65
CA PRO A 8 10.30 37.16 6.84
C PRO A 8 10.94 38.26 5.98
N VAL A 9 12.13 38.70 6.37
CA VAL A 9 12.96 39.56 5.52
C VAL A 9 13.59 38.70 4.42
N VAL A 10 13.40 39.10 3.17
CA VAL A 10 13.79 38.33 1.97
C VAL A 10 14.66 39.19 1.07
N ILE A 11 15.66 38.59 0.43
CA ILE A 11 16.48 39.24 -0.60
C ILE A 11 15.62 39.47 -1.84
N SER A 12 15.21 40.71 -2.07
CA SER A 12 14.35 41.08 -3.21
C SER A 12 15.13 41.40 -4.48
N LYS A 13 16.39 41.83 -4.35
CA LYS A 13 17.25 42.22 -5.46
C LYS A 13 18.72 42.13 -5.05
N MET A 14 19.56 41.72 -5.99
CA MET A 14 21.02 41.83 -5.89
C MET A 14 21.53 42.71 -7.03
N PHE A 15 22.52 43.54 -6.72
CA PHE A 15 23.17 44.41 -7.70
C PHE A 15 24.41 43.71 -8.25
N LYS A 16 24.57 43.74 -9.57
CA LYS A 16 25.71 43.10 -10.25
C LYS A 16 27.03 43.68 -9.77
N ASP A 17 28.05 42.82 -9.75
CA ASP A 17 29.44 43.17 -9.42
C ASP A 17 29.65 43.72 -8.00
N GLN A 18 28.66 43.56 -7.09
CA GLN A 18 28.78 43.91 -5.68
C GLN A 18 29.15 42.68 -4.84
N ALA A 19 29.62 42.88 -3.60
CA ALA A 19 30.08 41.80 -2.71
C ALA A 19 29.09 40.62 -2.63
N ALA A 20 27.78 40.89 -2.48
CA ALA A 20 26.75 39.84 -2.43
C ALA A 20 26.65 39.02 -3.73
N ASP A 21 26.74 39.67 -4.89
CA ASP A 21 26.69 39.03 -6.21
C ASP A 21 27.98 38.25 -6.52
N GLN A 22 29.14 38.85 -6.20
CA GLN A 22 30.45 38.24 -6.36
C GLN A 22 30.64 36.99 -5.48
N THR A 23 29.96 36.90 -4.34
CA THR A 23 30.03 35.68 -3.52
C THR A 23 29.40 34.47 -4.21
N GLY A 24 28.38 34.68 -5.06
CA GLY A 24 27.58 33.61 -5.68
C GLY A 24 26.83 32.71 -4.68
N LYS A 25 26.80 33.07 -3.38
CA LYS A 25 26.24 32.25 -2.29
C LYS A 25 24.81 32.65 -1.90
N LEU A 26 24.33 33.79 -2.39
CA LEU A 26 23.02 34.36 -2.08
C LEU A 26 22.18 34.43 -3.35
N PHE A 27 20.87 34.27 -3.21
CA PHE A 27 19.92 34.34 -4.32
C PHE A 27 18.75 35.28 -3.99
N VAL A 28 18.20 35.92 -5.03
CA VAL A 28 16.93 36.63 -4.92
C VAL A 28 15.84 35.62 -4.54
N GLY A 29 15.12 35.88 -3.46
CA GLY A 29 14.13 34.98 -2.87
C GLY A 29 14.59 34.31 -1.57
N ASP A 30 15.86 34.39 -1.22
CA ASP A 30 16.36 33.85 0.06
C ASP A 30 15.82 34.63 1.27
N ALA A 31 15.32 33.90 2.27
CA ALA A 31 14.89 34.47 3.55
C ALA A 31 16.07 34.56 4.53
N MET A 32 16.26 35.72 5.15
CA MET A 32 17.33 35.95 6.12
C MET A 32 16.96 35.33 7.47
N LEU A 33 17.84 34.48 8.00
CA LEU A 33 17.68 33.86 9.32
C LEU A 33 18.61 34.49 10.35
N GLN A 34 19.87 34.75 9.99
CA GLN A 34 20.86 35.33 10.90
C GLN A 34 21.83 36.28 10.20
N ILE A 35 22.28 37.32 10.91
CA ILE A 35 23.37 38.22 10.51
C ILE A 35 24.43 38.22 11.61
N ASN A 36 25.67 37.85 11.28
CA ASN A 36 26.80 37.76 12.22
C ASN A 36 26.45 36.96 13.49
N GLY A 37 25.65 35.90 13.35
CA GLY A 37 25.18 35.04 14.45
C GLY A 37 23.98 35.57 15.24
N ILE A 38 23.47 36.78 14.93
CA ILE A 38 22.26 37.33 15.53
C ILE A 38 21.04 36.84 14.74
N ASN A 39 20.08 36.20 15.42
CA ASN A 39 18.83 35.75 14.80
C ASN A 39 17.95 36.96 14.42
N VAL A 40 17.49 36.98 13.16
CA VAL A 40 16.69 38.06 12.58
C VAL A 40 15.31 37.62 12.08
N GLU A 41 14.87 36.39 12.36
CA GLU A 41 13.59 35.85 11.89
C GLU A 41 12.37 36.64 12.40
N HIS A 42 12.51 37.30 13.55
CA HIS A 42 11.47 38.11 14.19
C HIS A 42 11.81 39.59 14.26
N CYS A 43 12.85 40.02 13.53
CA CYS A 43 13.22 41.42 13.44
C CYS A 43 12.36 42.15 12.39
N SER A 44 12.17 43.44 12.62
CA SER A 44 11.60 44.36 11.65
C SER A 44 12.55 44.58 10.47
N HIS A 45 12.02 45.05 9.34
CA HIS A 45 12.87 45.37 8.18
C HIS A 45 13.99 46.36 8.53
N GLU A 46 13.67 47.38 9.31
CA GLU A 46 14.62 48.44 9.71
C GLU A 46 15.76 47.90 10.58
N GLU A 47 15.46 47.00 11.51
CA GLU A 47 16.47 46.35 12.36
C GLU A 47 17.44 45.49 11.55
N VAL A 48 16.93 44.73 10.57
CA VAL A 48 17.78 43.92 9.68
C VAL A 48 18.68 44.80 8.80
N VAL A 49 18.15 45.91 8.28
CA VAL A 49 18.93 46.89 7.52
C VAL A 49 20.00 47.54 8.40
N HIS A 50 19.66 47.87 9.65
CA HIS A 50 20.60 48.44 10.61
C HIS A 50 21.74 47.47 10.92
N LEU A 51 21.44 46.19 11.14
CA LEU A 51 22.44 45.14 11.36
C LEU A 51 23.39 44.99 10.15
N LEU A 52 22.86 44.96 8.93
CA LEU A 52 23.68 44.88 7.71
C LEU A 52 24.59 46.11 7.54
N ARG A 53 24.08 47.31 7.85
CA ARG A 53 24.87 48.56 7.71
C ARG A 53 25.99 48.67 8.76
N THR A 54 25.80 48.01 9.91
CA THR A 54 26.73 48.07 11.05
C THR A 54 27.66 46.83 11.09
N ALA A 55 27.52 45.90 10.15
CA ALA A 55 28.24 44.62 10.13
C ALA A 55 29.77 44.74 9.91
N GLY A 56 30.28 45.91 9.51
CA GLY A 56 31.71 46.13 9.27
C GLY A 56 32.16 45.72 7.86
N GLU A 57 33.45 45.40 7.69
CA GLU A 57 34.02 44.98 6.40
C GLU A 57 33.61 43.55 5.98
N GLU A 58 33.30 42.68 6.93
CA GLU A 58 32.89 41.29 6.67
C GLU A 58 31.53 41.00 7.32
N VAL A 59 30.62 40.39 6.55
CA VAL A 59 29.29 40.01 7.02
C VAL A 59 29.01 38.54 6.73
N THR A 60 28.65 37.79 7.76
CA THR A 60 28.19 36.41 7.65
C THR A 60 26.67 36.39 7.70
N ILE A 61 26.02 35.88 6.65
CA ILE A 61 24.56 35.80 6.56
C ILE A 61 24.16 34.33 6.47
N THR A 62 23.24 33.91 7.34
CA THR A 62 22.57 32.59 7.23
C THR A 62 21.20 32.78 6.61
N VAL A 63 20.93 32.04 5.53
CA VAL A 63 19.68 32.15 4.75
C VAL A 63 18.96 30.82 4.59
N ARG A 64 17.66 30.89 4.31
CA ARG A 64 16.84 29.76 3.87
C ARG A 64 16.36 30.00 2.44
N PHE A 65 16.62 29.05 1.56
CA PHE A 65 16.09 29.08 0.19
C PHE A 65 14.58 28.81 0.20
N LEU A 66 13.78 29.80 -0.23
CA LEU A 66 12.34 29.63 -0.42
C LEU A 66 12.08 29.15 -1.85
N ARG A 67 11.70 27.86 -2.01
CA ARG A 67 11.38 27.25 -3.32
C ARG A 67 10.23 27.94 -4.05
N GLU A 68 9.35 28.62 -3.31
CA GLU A 68 8.28 29.43 -3.86
C GLU A 68 8.52 30.90 -3.51
N VAL A 69 8.65 31.76 -4.54
CA VAL A 69 8.76 33.20 -4.36
C VAL A 69 7.47 33.71 -3.72
N PRO A 70 7.53 34.34 -2.52
CA PRO A 70 6.34 34.87 -1.86
C PRO A 70 5.53 35.76 -2.80
N SER A 71 4.21 35.59 -2.80
CA SER A 71 3.27 36.21 -3.75
C SER A 71 3.37 37.73 -3.84
N PHE A 72 3.89 38.42 -2.81
CA PHE A 72 4.12 39.86 -2.80
C PHE A 72 5.33 40.34 -3.64
N LEU A 73 6.19 39.43 -4.12
CA LEU A 73 7.28 39.74 -5.05
C LEU A 73 6.84 39.63 -6.53
N LYS A 74 5.59 39.20 -6.79
CA LYS A 74 5.01 39.20 -8.14
C LYS A 74 4.43 40.58 -8.43
N LEU A 75 5.11 41.36 -9.27
CA LEU A 75 4.55 42.61 -9.81
C LEU A 75 3.27 42.33 -10.64
N PRO A 76 2.29 43.24 -10.72
CA PRO A 76 1.07 43.03 -11.48
C PRO A 76 1.37 42.93 -12.98
N LEU A 77 0.93 41.84 -13.61
CA LEU A 77 1.03 41.63 -15.05
C LEU A 77 0.06 42.57 -15.78
N GLY A 78 0.58 43.52 -16.57
CA GLY A 78 -0.27 44.38 -17.41
C GLY A 78 0.48 45.41 -18.23
N SER A 79 1.08 45.02 -19.35
CA SER A 79 1.19 45.82 -20.60
C SER A 79 1.95 45.06 -21.70
N PRO A 80 1.73 45.37 -23.00
CA PRO A 80 2.07 44.50 -24.13
C PRO A 80 3.55 44.62 -24.53
N VAL A 81 4.18 43.49 -24.83
CA VAL A 81 5.57 43.35 -25.30
C VAL A 81 5.63 43.46 -26.83
N PRO A 82 6.50 44.32 -27.44
CA PRO A 82 6.97 44.15 -28.82
C PRO A 82 8.25 43.28 -28.87
N PRO A 83 8.60 42.69 -30.03
CA PRO A 83 9.40 41.48 -30.10
C PRO A 83 10.91 41.72 -29.86
N ALA A 84 11.46 40.73 -29.14
CA ALA A 84 12.85 40.30 -28.97
C ALA A 84 14.01 41.10 -29.59
N ASP A 85 15.00 41.40 -28.73
CA ASP A 85 16.41 41.31 -29.09
C ASP A 85 17.19 40.50 -28.04
N GLN A 86 18.17 39.75 -28.54
CA GLN A 86 18.82 38.60 -27.92
C GLN A 86 19.85 39.01 -26.87
N SER A 87 19.65 38.64 -25.59
CA SER A 87 20.72 38.40 -24.59
C SER A 87 20.14 38.27 -23.16
N SER A 88 19.53 37.14 -22.81
CA SER A 88 19.50 36.61 -21.44
C SER A 88 18.75 35.28 -21.40
N ARG A 89 19.39 34.21 -21.85
CA ARG A 89 18.95 32.85 -21.51
C ARG A 89 19.44 32.59 -20.07
N VAL A 90 18.59 32.88 -19.09
CA VAL A 90 18.80 32.39 -17.72
C VAL A 90 18.62 30.87 -17.79
N SER A 91 19.72 30.15 -17.68
CA SER A 91 19.75 28.70 -17.63
C SER A 91 19.11 28.24 -16.32
N SER A 92 17.90 27.70 -16.40
CA SER A 92 17.41 26.76 -15.39
C SER A 92 18.32 25.52 -15.42
N PRO A 93 18.83 25.01 -14.28
CA PRO A 93 19.51 23.73 -14.29
C PRO A 93 18.44 22.64 -14.42
N LEU A 94 18.20 22.21 -15.65
CA LEU A 94 17.62 20.92 -15.94
C LEU A 94 18.55 19.85 -15.37
N PHE A 95 17.95 18.91 -14.63
CA PHE A 95 18.59 17.76 -14.03
C PHE A 95 19.31 16.92 -15.09
N ASP A 96 20.63 16.81 -14.98
CA ASP A 96 21.39 15.74 -15.63
C ASP A 96 21.77 14.72 -14.57
N SER A 97 20.91 13.73 -14.37
CA SER A 97 21.13 12.61 -13.45
C SER A 97 22.08 11.61 -14.09
N GLY A 98 23.38 11.85 -14.01
CA GLY A 98 24.42 10.89 -14.37
C GLY A 98 24.70 9.90 -13.23
N LEU A 99 23.84 8.90 -13.05
CA LEU A 99 24.17 7.68 -12.29
C LEU A 99 24.19 6.49 -13.27
N HIS A 100 25.34 6.27 -13.91
CA HIS A 100 25.61 5.02 -14.62
C HIS A 100 26.18 4.00 -13.63
N LEU A 101 25.37 3.03 -13.24
CA LEU A 101 25.84 1.75 -12.72
C LEU A 101 25.75 0.73 -13.85
N ASN A 102 26.88 0.32 -14.43
CA ASN A 102 26.98 -1.00 -15.05
C ASN A 102 28.42 -1.53 -15.07
N GLY A 103 28.56 -2.82 -14.79
CA GLY A 103 29.82 -3.55 -14.73
C GLY A 103 30.35 -4.03 -16.10
N ASN A 104 31.68 -4.05 -16.20
CA ASN A 104 32.58 -4.81 -17.07
C ASN A 104 32.21 -5.13 -18.54
N SER A 105 32.95 -4.56 -19.51
CA SER A 105 34.16 -5.16 -20.13
C SER A 105 34.38 -4.75 -21.61
N SER A 106 35.65 -4.43 -21.90
CA SER A 106 36.34 -4.40 -23.20
C SER A 106 36.12 -3.22 -24.19
N ASN A 107 37.23 -2.48 -24.35
CA ASN A 107 37.79 -1.91 -25.57
C ASN A 107 37.38 -0.49 -26.05
N THR A 108 38.42 0.35 -26.08
CA THR A 108 38.66 1.56 -26.89
C THR A 108 37.98 2.86 -26.47
N ALA A 109 38.58 3.54 -25.47
CA ALA A 109 38.43 4.97 -25.27
C ALA A 109 39.54 5.72 -26.05
N PRO A 110 39.22 6.76 -26.84
CA PRO A 110 40.19 7.81 -27.12
C PRO A 110 40.24 8.74 -25.91
N SER A 111 41.47 8.97 -25.46
CA SER A 111 41.91 9.86 -24.40
C SER A 111 41.27 11.25 -24.42
N SER A 112 40.62 11.63 -23.31
CA SER A 112 40.43 13.04 -22.93
C SER A 112 41.64 13.53 -22.14
N PRO A 113 42.10 14.78 -22.36
CA PRO A 113 43.37 15.25 -21.83
C PRO A 113 43.24 15.99 -20.48
N SER A 114 44.35 15.89 -19.74
CA SER A 114 44.96 16.87 -18.80
C SER A 114 44.29 17.26 -17.47
N SER A 115 45.16 17.18 -16.46
CA SER A 115 45.19 17.53 -15.04
C SER A 115 44.48 18.82 -14.59
N PRO A 116 44.14 18.93 -13.28
CA PRO A 116 43.30 20.00 -12.73
C PRO A 116 44.10 21.29 -12.52
N SER A 117 43.55 22.42 -12.93
CA SER A 117 43.96 23.74 -12.45
C SER A 117 43.55 23.88 -10.99
N ALA A 118 44.54 23.96 -10.09
CA ALA A 118 44.36 24.38 -8.71
C ALA A 118 43.92 25.85 -8.70
N ASN A 119 42.67 26.10 -8.27
CA ASN A 119 42.15 27.34 -7.67
C ASN A 119 40.65 27.60 -7.91
N GLU A 120 39.86 26.60 -8.31
CA GLU A 120 38.40 26.69 -8.19
C GLU A 120 37.94 25.88 -6.97
N PRO A 121 37.15 26.46 -6.04
CA PRO A 121 36.54 25.68 -4.98
C PRO A 121 35.66 24.60 -5.62
N LYS A 122 36.07 23.33 -5.48
CA LYS A 122 35.21 22.19 -5.83
C LYS A 122 34.03 22.20 -4.87
N TYR A 123 32.88 22.65 -5.35
CA TYR A 123 31.63 22.60 -4.63
C TYR A 123 31.18 21.14 -4.49
N GLU A 124 31.25 20.61 -3.27
CA GLU A 124 30.60 19.36 -2.92
C GLU A 124 29.29 19.69 -2.19
N LYS A 125 28.14 19.43 -2.84
CA LYS A 125 26.84 19.49 -2.16
C LYS A 125 26.73 18.27 -1.25
N ARG A 126 27.06 18.44 0.02
CA ARG A 126 26.83 17.42 1.05
C ARG A 126 25.58 17.76 1.84
N TRP A 127 24.57 16.90 1.79
CA TRP A 127 23.46 16.95 2.75
C TRP A 127 24.06 16.72 4.15
N LEU A 128 23.92 17.71 5.04
CA LEU A 128 24.46 17.61 6.40
C LEU A 128 23.72 16.55 7.23
N ASP A 129 22.41 16.40 6.97
CA ASP A 129 21.53 15.41 7.59
C ASP A 129 20.73 14.67 6.50
N ALA A 130 21.35 13.69 5.84
CA ALA A 130 20.64 12.79 4.93
C ALA A 130 20.07 11.61 5.73
N VAL A 131 18.75 11.46 5.73
CA VAL A 131 18.08 10.28 6.28
C VAL A 131 17.74 9.34 5.13
N SER A 132 18.26 8.12 5.17
CA SER A 132 17.93 7.07 4.22
C SER A 132 17.09 6.00 4.91
N LEU A 133 15.94 5.66 4.32
CA LEU A 133 15.06 4.60 4.84
C LEU A 133 14.81 3.55 3.75
N PRO A 134 15.10 2.27 4.00
CA PRO A 134 14.80 1.20 3.05
C PRO A 134 13.28 0.97 2.97
N LEU A 135 12.75 0.93 1.74
CA LEU A 135 11.30 0.81 1.49
C LEU A 135 10.81 -0.63 1.29
N LEU A 136 11.70 -1.61 1.11
CA LEU A 136 11.29 -3.01 0.95
C LEU A 136 10.52 -3.47 2.20
N MET A 137 9.25 -3.85 2.02
CA MET A 137 8.35 -4.27 3.11
C MET A 137 8.22 -3.23 4.23
N ALA A 138 8.47 -1.94 3.92
CA ALA A 138 8.23 -0.83 4.83
C ALA A 138 6.72 -0.61 5.02
N ARG A 139 6.37 0.12 6.08
CA ARG A 139 5.01 0.46 6.44
C ARG A 139 4.79 1.95 6.32
N VAL A 140 3.62 2.35 5.83
CA VAL A 140 3.16 3.73 5.84
C VAL A 140 1.92 3.83 6.71
N SER A 141 1.80 4.90 7.50
CA SER A 141 0.60 5.10 8.31
C SER A 141 0.25 6.56 8.56
N ARG A 142 -1.05 6.85 8.42
CA ARG A 142 -1.64 8.13 8.87
C ARG A 142 -2.08 8.10 10.34
N TYR A 143 -2.13 6.94 10.99
CA TYR A 143 -2.57 6.82 12.38
C TYR A 143 -1.56 7.41 13.36
N LYS A 144 -2.02 8.25 14.28
CA LYS A 144 -1.20 8.76 15.39
C LYS A 144 -0.94 7.63 16.39
N ALA A 145 0.33 7.35 16.68
CA ALA A 145 0.74 6.29 17.58
C ALA A 145 -0.04 6.32 18.92
N GLY A 146 -0.63 5.18 19.31
CA GLY A 146 -1.41 5.04 20.54
C GLY A 146 -2.82 5.66 20.49
N THR A 147 -3.32 6.05 19.30
CA THR A 147 -4.69 6.56 19.12
C THR A 147 -5.28 6.09 17.80
N ASP A 148 -6.61 6.06 17.68
CA ASP A 148 -7.31 5.78 16.42
C ASP A 148 -7.56 7.05 15.59
N LYS A 149 -6.80 8.13 15.85
CA LYS A 149 -6.92 9.39 15.12
C LYS A 149 -5.97 9.43 13.93
N LEU A 150 -6.51 9.76 12.76
CA LEU A 150 -5.74 10.02 11.56
C LEU A 150 -5.04 11.39 11.62
N ARG A 151 -3.86 11.48 11.02
CA ARG A 151 -3.12 12.72 10.78
C ARG A 151 -3.64 13.39 9.51
N SER A 152 -4.00 14.67 9.62
CA SER A 152 -4.29 15.52 8.46
C SER A 152 -2.98 16.03 7.87
N ASN A 153 -2.75 15.77 6.59
CA ASN A 153 -1.59 16.25 5.81
C ASN A 153 -0.23 15.77 6.32
N SER A 154 -0.19 14.66 7.06
CA SER A 154 1.06 14.02 7.46
C SER A 154 0.91 12.52 7.59
N PHE A 155 2.03 11.81 7.41
CA PHE A 155 2.10 10.38 7.64
C PHE A 155 3.50 9.98 8.10
N GLU A 156 3.58 8.78 8.67
CA GLU A 156 4.82 8.18 9.12
C GLU A 156 5.22 7.05 8.16
N VAL A 157 6.52 6.90 7.93
CA VAL A 157 7.09 5.77 7.19
C VAL A 157 8.04 5.04 8.12
N CYS A 158 7.79 3.75 8.32
CA CYS A 158 8.60 2.87 9.15
C CYS A 158 9.25 1.80 8.25
N ALA A 159 10.56 1.63 8.35
CA ALA A 159 11.27 0.53 7.72
C ALA A 159 10.92 -0.82 8.37
N LEU A 160 11.41 -1.88 7.73
CA LEU A 160 11.25 -3.27 8.13
C LEU A 160 11.74 -3.57 9.57
N ASP A 161 12.83 -2.95 9.98
CA ASP A 161 13.45 -3.08 11.30
C ASP A 161 12.70 -2.31 12.41
N GLY A 162 11.66 -1.57 12.05
CA GLY A 162 10.90 -0.73 12.96
C GLY A 162 11.47 0.68 13.12
N GLU A 163 12.62 0.99 12.51
CA GLU A 163 13.12 2.35 12.43
C GLU A 163 12.13 3.20 11.63
N SER A 164 11.67 4.32 12.19
CA SER A 164 10.80 5.24 11.48
C SER A 164 11.48 6.57 11.28
N ILE A 165 11.26 7.17 10.11
CA ILE A 165 11.54 8.58 9.97
C ILE A 165 10.49 9.33 10.79
N ASN A 166 10.90 10.43 11.44
CA ASN A 166 9.98 11.40 12.00
C ASN A 166 8.81 11.72 11.03
N ILE A 167 7.66 12.09 11.59
CA ILE A 167 6.42 12.37 10.85
C ILE A 167 6.71 13.30 9.66
N LEU A 168 6.38 12.85 8.44
CA LEU A 168 6.46 13.66 7.23
C LEU A 168 5.23 14.58 7.17
N GLN A 169 5.45 15.88 7.27
CA GLN A 169 4.40 16.90 7.23
C GLN A 169 4.43 17.65 5.89
N PHE A 170 3.26 17.75 5.27
CA PHE A 170 3.08 18.39 3.97
C PHE A 170 2.28 19.68 4.11
N CYS A 171 2.42 20.57 3.12
CA CYS A 171 1.74 21.86 3.12
C CYS A 171 0.24 21.70 2.87
N THR A 172 -0.15 20.69 2.09
CA THR A 172 -1.55 20.43 1.71
C THR A 172 -1.92 18.95 1.84
N ALA A 173 -3.22 18.67 1.95
CA ALA A 173 -3.77 17.32 1.94
C ALA A 173 -3.50 16.59 0.61
N ALA A 174 -3.59 17.33 -0.50
CA ALA A 174 -3.33 16.81 -1.84
C ALA A 174 -1.88 16.35 -1.97
N GLU A 175 -0.92 17.21 -1.62
CA GLU A 175 0.50 16.87 -1.63
C GLU A 175 0.81 15.66 -0.73
N SER A 176 0.23 15.63 0.47
CA SER A 176 0.35 14.47 1.36
C SER A 176 -0.18 13.19 0.73
N THR A 177 -1.26 13.26 -0.05
CA THR A 177 -1.86 12.10 -0.71
C THR A 177 -1.02 11.63 -1.89
N ASP A 178 -0.48 12.56 -2.68
CA ASP A 178 0.40 12.25 -3.81
C ASP A 178 1.68 11.55 -3.32
N TRP A 179 2.31 12.07 -2.25
CA TRP A 179 3.47 11.43 -1.63
C TRP A 179 3.15 10.08 -1.00
N LEU A 180 2.00 9.96 -0.32
CA LEU A 180 1.52 8.71 0.24
C LEU A 180 1.39 7.64 -0.86
N GLN A 181 0.75 7.99 -1.98
CA GLN A 181 0.56 7.10 -3.11
C GLN A 181 1.89 6.71 -3.75
N ALA A 182 2.80 7.66 -3.97
CA ALA A 182 4.11 7.40 -4.58
C ALA A 182 4.97 6.46 -3.73
N ILE A 183 5.04 6.70 -2.42
CA ILE A 183 5.82 5.86 -1.48
C ILE A 183 5.18 4.47 -1.36
N SER A 184 3.86 4.39 -1.19
CA SER A 184 3.16 3.11 -1.02
C SER A 184 3.23 2.25 -2.29
N SER A 185 3.20 2.87 -3.47
CA SER A 185 3.41 2.17 -4.75
C SER A 185 4.82 1.59 -4.85
N ASN A 186 5.84 2.37 -4.48
CA ASN A 186 7.24 1.91 -4.49
C ASN A 186 7.45 0.73 -3.50
N ILE A 187 6.92 0.83 -2.29
CA ILE A 187 6.93 -0.27 -1.31
C ILE A 187 6.28 -1.54 -1.90
N SER A 188 5.13 -1.37 -2.56
CA SER A 188 4.40 -2.48 -3.18
C SER A 188 5.18 -3.13 -4.32
N ASP A 189 5.82 -2.33 -5.18
CA ASP A 189 6.64 -2.81 -6.30
C ASP A 189 7.88 -3.56 -5.79
N LEU A 190 8.61 -3.00 -4.83
CA LEU A 190 9.76 -3.68 -4.20
C LEU A 190 9.36 -4.98 -3.52
N THR A 191 8.22 -4.97 -2.80
CA THR A 191 7.69 -6.17 -2.15
C THR A 191 7.29 -7.23 -3.19
N LEU A 192 6.71 -6.82 -4.31
CA LEU A 192 6.38 -7.70 -5.43
C LEU A 192 7.61 -8.29 -6.10
N GLU A 193 8.66 -7.51 -6.33
CA GLU A 193 9.93 -8.01 -6.85
C GLU A 193 10.57 -9.03 -5.90
N ASN A 194 10.54 -8.75 -4.60
CA ASN A 194 11.01 -9.68 -3.58
C ASN A 194 10.22 -11.00 -3.59
N MET A 195 8.88 -10.94 -3.65
CA MET A 195 8.03 -12.13 -3.80
C MET A 195 8.38 -12.94 -5.05
N LYS A 196 8.55 -12.27 -6.19
CA LYS A 196 8.96 -12.95 -7.44
C LYS A 196 10.32 -13.62 -7.30
N MET A 197 11.27 -12.97 -6.65
CA MET A 197 12.60 -13.51 -6.41
C MET A 197 12.55 -14.74 -5.50
N ILE A 198 11.81 -14.70 -4.38
CA ILE A 198 11.60 -15.84 -3.48
C ILE A 198 10.92 -16.99 -4.22
N ASN A 199 9.86 -16.70 -4.98
CA ASN A 199 9.08 -17.72 -5.69
C ASN A 199 9.87 -18.46 -6.78
N ARG A 200 10.99 -17.91 -7.28
CA ARG A 200 11.90 -18.64 -8.20
C ARG A 200 12.52 -19.88 -7.55
N TYR A 201 12.62 -19.89 -6.22
CA TYR A 201 13.20 -20.99 -5.45
C TYR A 201 12.14 -21.84 -4.73
N CYS A 202 10.87 -21.43 -4.75
CA CYS A 202 9.76 -22.19 -4.17
C CYS A 202 9.15 -23.16 -5.19
N SER A 203 8.62 -24.28 -4.71
CA SER A 203 7.76 -25.14 -5.53
C SER A 203 6.47 -24.38 -5.88
N PRO A 204 5.78 -24.72 -6.99
CA PRO A 204 4.50 -24.11 -7.36
C PRO A 204 3.45 -24.16 -6.24
N ASP A 205 3.53 -25.17 -5.38
CA ASP A 205 2.61 -25.38 -4.26
C ASP A 205 2.93 -24.54 -3.01
N ASP A 206 4.08 -23.87 -2.97
CA ASP A 206 4.53 -23.09 -1.81
C ASP A 206 4.91 -21.65 -2.19
N GLN A 207 4.39 -21.16 -3.31
CA GLN A 207 4.60 -19.79 -3.76
C GLN A 207 3.81 -18.79 -2.92
N ILE A 208 4.40 -17.61 -2.74
CA ILE A 208 3.77 -16.44 -2.15
C ILE A 208 2.90 -15.78 -3.22
N VAL A 209 1.60 -15.69 -2.95
CA VAL A 209 0.62 -15.05 -3.84
C VAL A 209 0.58 -13.55 -3.62
N HIS A 210 0.61 -13.10 -2.37
CA HIS A 210 0.65 -11.69 -1.98
C HIS A 210 1.03 -11.57 -0.49
N MET A 211 1.65 -10.46 -0.11
CA MET A 211 1.95 -10.13 1.29
C MET A 211 2.05 -8.61 1.47
N GLY A 212 1.75 -8.13 2.67
CA GLY A 212 1.78 -6.70 2.96
C GLY A 212 1.29 -6.34 4.36
N TRP A 213 1.50 -5.08 4.72
CA TRP A 213 1.01 -4.52 5.98
C TRP A 213 -0.48 -4.23 5.94
N VAL A 214 -1.13 -4.46 7.08
CA VAL A 214 -2.51 -4.06 7.35
C VAL A 214 -2.60 -3.49 8.76
N CYS A 215 -3.61 -2.67 9.00
CA CYS A 215 -3.91 -2.15 10.32
C CYS A 215 -5.01 -2.99 10.96
N GLY A 216 -4.73 -3.65 12.07
CA GLY A 216 -5.71 -4.41 12.84
C GLY A 216 -6.54 -3.48 13.73
N ASN A 217 -7.86 -3.62 13.66
CA ASN A 217 -8.75 -2.95 14.60
C ASN A 217 -8.89 -3.81 15.87
N PRO A 218 -8.86 -3.21 17.08
CA PRO A 218 -9.10 -3.95 18.30
C PRO A 218 -10.49 -4.61 18.26
N HIS A 219 -10.58 -5.85 18.76
CA HIS A 219 -11.87 -6.48 19.03
C HIS A 219 -12.70 -5.58 19.96
N ALA A 220 -14.01 -5.52 19.75
CA ALA A 220 -14.92 -4.66 20.53
C ALA A 220 -14.88 -4.91 22.06
N ASP A 221 -14.30 -6.03 22.51
CA ASP A 221 -14.17 -6.40 23.93
C ASP A 221 -12.83 -5.99 24.57
N ASP A 222 -11.84 -5.52 23.80
CA ASP A 222 -10.54 -5.11 24.33
C ASP A 222 -10.51 -3.59 24.56
N ALA A 223 -10.51 -3.19 25.85
CA ALA A 223 -10.51 -1.79 26.28
C ALA A 223 -9.15 -1.08 26.09
N GLY A 224 -8.48 -1.32 24.97
CA GLY A 224 -7.19 -0.73 24.62
C GLY A 224 -7.27 0.05 23.30
N PRO A 225 -7.00 1.37 23.29
CA PRO A 225 -6.94 2.14 22.05
C PRO A 225 -5.54 1.99 21.46
N SER A 226 -5.35 1.00 20.58
CA SER A 226 -4.29 1.08 19.59
C SER A 226 -4.60 0.19 18.42
N SER A 227 -4.94 0.80 17.28
CA SER A 227 -4.67 0.25 15.96
C SER A 227 -3.32 -0.48 15.93
N THR A 228 -3.31 -1.81 15.81
CA THR A 228 -2.07 -2.62 15.80
C THR A 228 -1.73 -3.04 14.39
N PHE A 229 -0.52 -2.76 13.93
CA PHE A 229 -0.12 -3.17 12.58
C PHE A 229 0.24 -4.65 12.55
N LYS A 230 -0.29 -5.36 11.57
CA LYS A 230 -0.02 -6.77 11.31
C LYS A 230 0.51 -6.92 9.88
N PHE A 231 1.35 -7.91 9.66
CA PHE A 231 1.81 -8.27 8.33
C PHE A 231 1.12 -9.56 7.90
N LEU A 232 0.38 -9.50 6.79
CA LEU A 232 -0.33 -10.65 6.23
C LEU A 232 0.47 -11.25 5.09
N ALA A 233 0.40 -12.57 4.92
CA ALA A 233 0.92 -13.24 3.74
C ALA A 233 0.02 -14.40 3.30
N LEU A 234 -0.21 -14.51 1.99
CA LEU A 234 -0.86 -15.63 1.33
C LEU A 234 0.24 -16.47 0.67
N ARG A 235 0.54 -17.64 1.22
CA ARG A 235 1.60 -18.52 0.70
C ARG A 235 1.15 -19.97 0.73
N GLY A 236 1.29 -20.64 -0.40
CA GLY A 236 0.90 -22.04 -0.53
C GLY A 236 -0.55 -22.26 -0.08
N PRO A 237 -0.82 -23.16 0.89
CA PRO A 237 -2.17 -23.45 1.37
C PRO A 237 -2.67 -22.52 2.48
N TRP A 238 -1.84 -21.56 2.88
CA TRP A 238 -1.97 -20.88 4.15
C TRP A 238 -2.14 -19.36 4.00
N LEU A 239 -2.95 -18.82 4.91
CA LEU A 239 -2.96 -17.42 5.28
C LEU A 239 -2.18 -17.27 6.59
N TYR A 240 -1.16 -16.42 6.57
CA TYR A 240 -0.32 -16.10 7.72
C TYR A 240 -0.63 -14.70 8.25
N ILE A 241 -0.59 -14.56 9.58
CA ILE A 241 -0.64 -13.28 10.29
C ILE A 241 0.62 -13.16 11.15
N PHE A 242 1.41 -12.12 10.92
CA PHE A 242 2.65 -11.85 11.65
C PHE A 242 2.60 -10.49 12.37
N ARG A 243 3.44 -10.34 13.41
CA ARG A 243 3.76 -9.03 14.00
C ARG A 243 4.70 -8.22 13.13
N SER A 244 5.67 -8.89 12.52
CA SER A 244 6.71 -8.31 11.67
C SER A 244 6.86 -9.13 10.39
N PRO A 245 7.36 -8.53 9.30
CA PRO A 245 7.42 -9.21 8.02
C PRO A 245 8.46 -10.35 8.05
N PRO A 246 8.18 -11.53 7.45
CA PRO A 246 9.13 -12.63 7.42
C PRO A 246 10.26 -12.33 6.42
N VAL A 247 11.51 -12.27 6.90
CA VAL A 247 12.70 -11.91 6.10
C VAL A 247 13.47 -13.16 5.68
N SER A 248 13.50 -14.16 6.55
CA SER A 248 14.20 -15.42 6.37
C SER A 248 13.24 -16.61 6.29
N ALA A 249 13.74 -17.76 5.83
CA ALA A 249 12.96 -18.99 5.78
C ALA A 249 12.45 -19.43 7.17
N THR A 250 13.21 -19.15 8.23
CA THR A 250 12.85 -19.49 9.61
C THR A 250 11.72 -18.63 10.17
N ASP A 251 11.55 -17.40 9.68
CA ASP A 251 10.55 -16.46 10.19
C ASP A 251 9.12 -16.91 9.85
N TRP A 252 8.95 -17.70 8.78
CA TRP A 252 7.66 -18.28 8.40
C TRP A 252 7.08 -19.21 9.48
N GLY A 253 7.94 -19.78 10.33
CA GLY A 253 7.52 -20.58 11.50
C GLY A 253 7.10 -19.74 12.71
N GLN A 254 7.31 -18.42 12.69
CA GLN A 254 7.04 -17.50 13.80
C GLN A 254 5.73 -16.71 13.62
N ALA A 255 4.85 -17.13 12.69
CA ALA A 255 3.54 -16.52 12.52
C ALA A 255 2.73 -16.59 13.83
N GLU A 256 2.05 -15.50 14.19
CA GLU A 256 1.16 -15.50 15.35
C GLU A 256 -0.03 -16.42 15.13
N THR A 257 -0.56 -16.38 13.91
CA THR A 257 -1.76 -17.11 13.53
C THR A 257 -1.63 -17.64 12.11
N LEU A 258 -2.14 -18.86 11.90
CA LEU A 258 -2.08 -19.59 10.65
C LEU A 258 -3.45 -20.19 10.35
N TYR A 259 -3.95 -19.96 9.12
CA TYR A 259 -5.24 -20.49 8.68
C TYR A 259 -5.14 -21.17 7.32
N ILE A 260 -5.94 -22.20 7.10
CA ILE A 260 -6.08 -22.85 5.80
C ILE A 260 -6.99 -21.99 4.91
N LEU A 261 -6.53 -21.65 3.70
CA LEU A 261 -7.19 -20.68 2.83
C LEU A 261 -8.66 -21.03 2.49
N TYR A 262 -8.95 -22.29 2.18
CA TYR A 262 -10.31 -22.69 1.81
C TYR A 262 -11.27 -22.76 3.02
N GLU A 263 -10.79 -22.69 4.26
CA GLU A 263 -11.63 -22.75 5.48
C GLU A 263 -11.88 -21.36 6.11
N VAL A 264 -11.38 -20.30 5.47
CA VAL A 264 -11.60 -18.91 5.90
C VAL A 264 -12.32 -18.14 4.80
N LEU A 265 -13.05 -17.10 5.20
CA LEU A 265 -13.78 -16.25 4.27
C LEU A 265 -13.30 -14.81 4.37
N PHE A 266 -12.89 -14.26 3.22
CA PHE A 266 -12.54 -12.85 3.08
C PHE A 266 -13.79 -12.03 2.79
N LYS A 267 -14.11 -11.08 3.66
CA LYS A 267 -15.29 -10.23 3.56
C LYS A 267 -14.88 -8.76 3.53
N VAL A 268 -15.08 -8.12 2.39
CA VAL A 268 -14.95 -6.67 2.27
C VAL A 268 -16.15 -6.00 2.95
N HIS A 269 -15.88 -5.04 3.84
CA HIS A 269 -16.94 -4.21 4.42
C HIS A 269 -17.15 -3.03 3.46
N LYS A 270 -18.31 -3.01 2.78
CA LYS A 270 -18.67 -1.88 1.93
C LYS A 270 -18.85 -0.63 2.80
N LEU A 271 -18.16 0.46 2.45
CA LEU A 271 -18.54 1.80 2.86
C LEU A 271 -20.00 2.00 2.40
N TRP A 272 -20.90 2.23 3.35
CA TRP A 272 -22.27 2.60 3.03
C TRP A 272 -22.23 3.95 2.32
N MET A 273 -22.47 3.98 1.02
CA MET A 273 -22.96 5.18 0.35
C MET A 273 -24.38 4.86 -0.13
N ALA A 274 -25.31 5.72 0.27
CA ALA A 274 -26.69 5.66 -0.15
C ALA A 274 -26.75 5.92 -1.66
N GLU A 275 -26.84 4.84 -2.44
CA GLU A 275 -27.75 4.63 -3.56
C GLU A 275 -27.29 3.37 -4.32
N ASP A 276 -28.25 2.47 -4.53
CA ASP A 276 -28.05 1.20 -5.20
C ASP A 276 -27.65 1.40 -6.66
N CYS A 277 -26.33 1.41 -6.92
CA CYS A 277 -25.60 0.81 -8.04
C CYS A 277 -24.19 1.45 -8.14
N TRP A 278 -23.22 0.73 -8.72
CA TRP A 278 -21.91 1.25 -9.19
C TRP A 278 -20.69 1.26 -8.26
N ILE A 279 -20.39 0.15 -7.57
CA ILE A 279 -19.02 -0.05 -7.04
C ILE A 279 -18.17 -0.95 -7.95
N GLN A 280 -18.73 -2.02 -8.52
CA GLN A 280 -17.94 -2.96 -9.34
C GLN A 280 -17.44 -2.35 -10.66
N ALA A 281 -18.17 -1.39 -11.25
CA ALA A 281 -17.76 -0.74 -12.51
C ALA A 281 -16.73 0.39 -12.32
N LYS A 282 -16.78 1.14 -11.20
CA LYS A 282 -15.76 2.15 -10.87
C LYS A 282 -14.39 1.50 -10.57
N PHE A 283 -14.37 0.30 -9.98
CA PHE A 283 -13.15 -0.49 -9.71
C PHE A 283 -12.40 -0.96 -10.97
N TYR A 284 -13.07 -1.14 -12.12
CA TYR A 284 -12.42 -1.57 -13.37
C TYR A 284 -11.95 -0.43 -14.26
N LEU A 285 -12.49 0.78 -14.09
CA LEU A 285 -12.32 1.89 -15.05
C LEU A 285 -11.37 3.01 -14.58
N GLY A 286 -10.80 2.93 -13.37
CA GLY A 286 -9.81 3.92 -12.92
C GLY A 286 -10.32 5.36 -12.88
N LEU A 287 -11.63 5.56 -12.73
CA LEU A 287 -12.23 6.89 -12.67
C LEU A 287 -12.08 7.44 -11.25
N GLN A 288 -11.17 8.41 -11.09
CA GLN A 288 -10.99 9.18 -9.87
C GLN A 288 -11.89 10.44 -9.87
N GLN A 289 -12.22 10.89 -8.65
CA GLN A 289 -12.76 12.20 -8.25
C GLN A 289 -14.21 12.50 -8.65
N ASP A 290 -15.14 12.45 -7.68
CA ASP A 290 -15.56 13.67 -6.98
C ASP A 290 -16.54 13.41 -5.81
N GLU A 291 -16.32 14.23 -4.78
CA GLU A 291 -17.18 14.72 -3.69
C GLU A 291 -17.91 13.75 -2.71
N GLU A 292 -17.68 14.03 -1.41
CA GLU A 292 -18.34 13.51 -0.20
C GLU A 292 -18.01 12.08 0.29
N LEU A 293 -16.73 11.74 0.37
CA LEU A 293 -16.28 10.83 1.42
C LEU A 293 -16.20 11.62 2.73
N GLN A 294 -17.05 11.28 3.71
CA GLN A 294 -16.83 11.72 5.10
C GLN A 294 -15.38 11.35 5.48
N ASP A 295 -14.61 12.39 5.78
CA ASP A 295 -13.19 12.32 6.09
C ASP A 295 -12.96 11.32 7.25
N GLY A 296 -12.44 10.13 6.95
CA GLY A 296 -11.86 9.23 7.97
C GLY A 296 -12.41 7.81 8.13
N GLU A 297 -13.30 7.28 7.28
CA GLU A 297 -13.62 5.84 7.37
C GLU A 297 -12.55 4.96 6.70
N PRO A 298 -11.92 4.03 7.43
CA PRO A 298 -10.87 3.17 6.89
C PRO A 298 -11.43 2.11 5.91
N PHE A 299 -10.66 1.78 4.87
CA PHE A 299 -11.01 0.70 3.94
C PHE A 299 -10.82 -0.65 4.62
N CYS A 300 -11.93 -1.25 5.09
CA CYS A 300 -11.89 -2.42 5.95
C CYS A 300 -12.28 -3.73 5.26
N PHE A 301 -11.64 -4.81 5.68
CA PHE A 301 -12.06 -6.18 5.39
C PHE A 301 -11.94 -7.03 6.66
N SER A 302 -12.68 -8.14 6.70
CA SER A 302 -12.54 -9.14 7.74
C SER A 302 -12.20 -10.51 7.18
N ILE A 303 -11.45 -11.27 7.96
CA ILE A 303 -11.15 -12.68 7.73
C ILE A 303 -11.97 -13.47 8.74
N LEU A 304 -13.05 -14.08 8.27
CA LEU A 304 -13.93 -14.91 9.08
C LEU A 304 -13.31 -16.31 9.18
N VAL A 305 -13.19 -16.82 10.40
CA VAL A 305 -12.56 -18.11 10.68
C VAL A 305 -13.55 -19.06 11.36
N GLY A 306 -13.13 -20.30 11.62
CA GLY A 306 -13.96 -21.29 12.30
C GLY A 306 -14.48 -20.80 13.66
N HIS A 307 -15.62 -21.33 14.10
CA HIS A 307 -16.27 -20.98 15.37
C HIS A 307 -16.75 -19.51 15.50
N GLY A 308 -16.95 -18.82 14.39
CA GLY A 308 -17.53 -17.46 14.38
C GLY A 308 -16.59 -16.35 14.82
N GLN A 309 -15.30 -16.64 14.98
CA GLN A 309 -14.27 -15.63 15.20
C GLN A 309 -13.96 -14.90 13.88
N SER A 310 -13.45 -13.68 13.99
CA SER A 310 -13.09 -12.87 12.83
C SER A 310 -11.95 -11.91 13.15
N HIS A 311 -11.01 -11.76 12.23
CA HIS A 311 -9.99 -10.72 12.30
C HIS A 311 -10.42 -9.56 11.40
N THR A 312 -10.52 -8.35 11.95
CA THR A 312 -10.86 -7.15 11.16
C THR A 312 -9.62 -6.31 10.92
N PHE A 313 -9.41 -5.98 9.66
CA PHE A 313 -8.26 -5.21 9.19
C PHE A 313 -8.71 -4.01 8.36
N SER A 314 -7.85 -3.00 8.30
CA SER A 314 -7.97 -1.84 7.43
C SER A 314 -6.69 -1.62 6.63
N VAL A 315 -6.85 -0.96 5.49
CA VAL A 315 -5.76 -0.52 4.61
C VAL A 315 -5.88 0.97 4.31
N GLU A 316 -4.76 1.60 3.98
CA GLU A 316 -4.67 3.05 3.76
C GLU A 316 -5.31 3.47 2.43
N MET A 317 -5.23 2.63 1.39
CA MET A 317 -5.69 2.95 0.04
C MET A 317 -6.69 1.92 -0.49
N THR A 318 -7.63 2.39 -1.33
CA THR A 318 -8.60 1.54 -2.02
C THR A 318 -7.95 0.54 -2.98
N SER A 319 -6.84 0.95 -3.62
CA SER A 319 -6.04 0.09 -4.49
C SER A 319 -5.57 -1.16 -3.75
N ASP A 320 -5.15 -0.99 -2.50
CA ASP A 320 -4.59 -2.06 -1.67
C ASP A 320 -5.69 -3.06 -1.30
N LEU A 321 -6.88 -2.58 -0.95
CA LEU A 321 -8.04 -3.42 -0.67
C LEU A 321 -8.41 -4.28 -1.89
N ALA A 322 -8.41 -3.69 -3.08
CA ALA A 322 -8.68 -4.40 -4.32
C ALA A 322 -7.60 -5.44 -4.65
N VAL A 323 -6.33 -5.14 -4.37
CA VAL A 323 -5.22 -6.10 -4.53
C VAL A 323 -5.36 -7.25 -3.54
N TRP A 324 -5.71 -6.99 -2.29
CA TRP A 324 -5.97 -8.01 -1.28
C TRP A 324 -7.12 -8.94 -1.69
N GLU A 325 -8.27 -8.38 -2.09
CA GLU A 325 -9.42 -9.17 -2.53
C GLU A 325 -9.07 -10.08 -3.71
N LYS A 326 -8.46 -9.52 -4.77
CA LYS A 326 -8.05 -10.29 -5.95
C LYS A 326 -7.01 -11.36 -5.61
N SER A 327 -6.03 -11.02 -4.77
CA SER A 327 -4.97 -11.95 -4.39
C SER A 327 -5.49 -13.09 -3.52
N PHE A 328 -6.44 -12.79 -2.61
CA PHE A 328 -7.10 -13.81 -1.80
C PHE A 328 -7.93 -14.76 -2.67
N GLN A 329 -8.75 -14.23 -3.58
CA GLN A 329 -9.52 -15.04 -4.53
C GLN A 329 -8.61 -15.94 -5.38
N ARG A 330 -7.49 -15.41 -5.87
CA ARG A 330 -6.50 -16.17 -6.62
C ARG A 330 -5.86 -17.28 -5.77
N ALA A 331 -5.47 -16.98 -4.54
CA ALA A 331 -4.85 -17.95 -3.63
C ALA A 331 -5.81 -19.10 -3.30
N VAL A 332 -7.07 -18.78 -2.97
CA VAL A 332 -8.13 -19.78 -2.72
C VAL A 332 -8.38 -20.64 -3.95
N PHE A 333 -8.45 -20.03 -5.14
CA PHE A 333 -8.66 -20.79 -6.38
C PHE A 333 -7.54 -21.79 -6.65
N MET A 334 -6.28 -21.34 -6.57
CA MET A 334 -5.11 -22.20 -6.78
C MET A 334 -5.11 -23.38 -5.79
N GLU A 335 -5.43 -23.10 -4.53
CA GLU A 335 -5.54 -24.12 -3.50
C GLU A 335 -6.66 -25.12 -3.79
N VAL A 336 -7.87 -24.66 -4.08
CA VAL A 336 -9.02 -25.55 -4.34
C VAL A 336 -8.72 -26.47 -5.52
N GLN A 337 -8.08 -25.96 -6.57
CA GLN A 337 -7.64 -26.77 -7.71
C GLN A 337 -6.61 -27.83 -7.32
N ARG A 338 -5.65 -27.47 -6.47
CA ARG A 338 -4.61 -28.38 -5.98
C ARG A 338 -5.17 -29.50 -5.11
N VAL A 339 -6.01 -29.14 -4.13
CA VAL A 339 -6.61 -30.12 -3.21
C VAL A 339 -7.60 -31.03 -3.92
N GLY A 340 -8.37 -30.51 -4.86
CA GLY A 340 -9.33 -31.25 -5.68
C GLY A 340 -10.59 -31.70 -4.93
N SER A 341 -10.45 -32.26 -3.71
CA SER A 341 -11.59 -32.64 -2.85
C SER A 341 -11.25 -32.57 -1.37
N LYS A 342 -12.26 -32.27 -0.54
CA LYS A 342 -12.19 -32.34 0.93
C LYS A 342 -13.38 -33.07 1.51
N THR A 343 -13.12 -33.85 2.56
CA THR A 343 -14.12 -34.64 3.27
C THR A 343 -14.21 -34.21 4.72
N TYR A 344 -15.43 -33.89 5.16
CA TYR A 344 -15.76 -33.53 6.53
C TYR A 344 -16.65 -34.61 7.14
N MET A 345 -16.38 -34.96 8.40
CA MET A 345 -17.27 -35.82 9.17
C MET A 345 -18.50 -35.02 9.59
N CYS A 346 -19.67 -35.63 9.46
CA CYS A 346 -20.94 -35.05 9.87
C CYS A 346 -21.86 -36.09 10.47
N SER A 347 -22.97 -35.65 11.06
CA SER A 347 -24.04 -36.53 11.46
C SER A 347 -25.37 -36.11 10.83
N SER A 348 -26.24 -37.09 10.60
CA SER A 348 -27.62 -36.85 10.15
C SER A 348 -28.50 -37.91 10.77
N GLN A 349 -29.54 -37.48 11.49
CA GLN A 349 -30.50 -38.38 12.15
C GLN A 349 -29.81 -39.45 13.02
N GLY A 350 -28.73 -39.08 13.70
CA GLY A 350 -27.94 -39.96 14.57
C GLY A 350 -26.94 -40.88 13.86
N LYS A 351 -26.85 -40.87 12.53
CA LYS A 351 -25.85 -41.63 11.77
C LYS A 351 -24.61 -40.79 11.48
N VAL A 352 -23.42 -41.38 11.59
CA VAL A 352 -22.14 -40.75 11.26
C VAL A 352 -21.86 -40.90 9.77
N LEU A 353 -21.76 -39.76 9.10
CA LEU A 353 -21.60 -39.61 7.66
C LEU A 353 -20.33 -38.82 7.33
N CYS A 354 -19.98 -38.83 6.05
CA CYS A 354 -18.89 -38.05 5.50
C CYS A 354 -19.41 -37.23 4.31
N LEU A 355 -19.41 -35.91 4.44
CA LEU A 355 -19.66 -34.99 3.34
C LEU A 355 -18.34 -34.71 2.62
N THR A 356 -18.28 -35.07 1.34
CA THR A 356 -17.16 -34.76 0.46
C THR A 356 -17.58 -33.66 -0.51
N ILE A 357 -16.76 -32.62 -0.58
CA ILE A 357 -16.86 -31.52 -1.53
C ILE A 357 -15.72 -31.72 -2.52
N ASP A 358 -16.06 -32.00 -3.77
CA ASP A 358 -15.13 -32.32 -4.85
C ASP A 358 -15.30 -31.32 -6.00
N PHE A 359 -14.19 -30.78 -6.48
CA PHE A 359 -14.16 -29.72 -7.49
C PHE A 359 -14.77 -30.16 -8.83
N GLY A 360 -14.66 -31.45 -9.18
CA GLY A 360 -15.20 -32.03 -10.40
C GLY A 360 -16.67 -32.43 -10.27
N SER A 361 -17.00 -33.19 -9.24
CA SER A 361 -18.25 -33.93 -9.06
C SER A 361 -19.26 -33.26 -8.13
N GLY A 362 -18.86 -32.23 -7.38
CA GLY A 362 -19.72 -31.47 -6.46
C GLY A 362 -19.79 -32.09 -5.07
N PHE A 363 -21.00 -32.28 -4.55
CA PHE A 363 -21.26 -32.80 -3.22
C PHE A 363 -21.50 -34.30 -3.28
N THR A 364 -20.79 -35.07 -2.45
CA THR A 364 -21.05 -36.49 -2.22
C THR A 364 -21.18 -36.75 -0.73
N CYS A 365 -22.26 -37.39 -0.31
CA CYS A 365 -22.39 -37.86 1.07
C CYS A 365 -22.30 -39.38 1.12
N SER A 366 -21.50 -39.89 2.04
CA SER A 366 -21.27 -41.32 2.21
C SER A 366 -21.35 -41.70 3.69
N GLU A 367 -21.63 -42.97 3.96
CA GLU A 367 -21.57 -43.51 5.31
C GLU A 367 -20.11 -43.72 5.73
N SER A 368 -19.75 -43.28 6.94
CA SER A 368 -18.35 -43.28 7.41
C SER A 368 -17.75 -44.70 7.52
N SER A 369 -18.54 -45.67 7.98
CA SER A 369 -18.10 -47.05 8.18
C SER A 369 -17.97 -47.87 6.89
N SER A 370 -18.93 -47.74 5.97
CA SER A 370 -19.01 -48.58 4.76
C SER A 370 -18.49 -47.88 3.50
N LYS A 371 -18.25 -46.56 3.56
CA LYS A 371 -18.01 -45.68 2.40
C LYS A 371 -19.09 -45.77 1.31
N LYS A 372 -20.27 -46.33 1.65
CA LYS A 372 -21.40 -46.40 0.74
C LYS A 372 -21.91 -44.98 0.48
N ILE A 373 -21.98 -44.61 -0.80
CA ILE A 373 -22.53 -43.32 -1.21
C ILE A 373 -24.04 -43.32 -0.98
N LEU A 374 -24.52 -42.33 -0.23
CA LEU A 374 -25.94 -42.13 0.05
C LEU A 374 -26.58 -41.24 -1.01
N TRP A 375 -25.89 -40.19 -1.43
CA TRP A 375 -26.36 -39.27 -2.46
C TRP A 375 -25.19 -38.46 -3.05
N ARG A 376 -25.41 -37.93 -4.25
CA ARG A 376 -24.47 -37.06 -4.96
C ARG A 376 -25.23 -35.97 -5.72
N TYR A 377 -24.73 -34.74 -5.64
CA TYR A 377 -25.28 -33.60 -6.36
C TYR A 377 -24.16 -32.70 -6.90
N LYS A 378 -24.34 -32.18 -8.11
CA LYS A 378 -23.44 -31.17 -8.69
C LYS A 378 -23.64 -29.81 -8.00
N PHE A 379 -22.65 -28.93 -8.06
CA PHE A 379 -22.78 -27.55 -7.56
C PHE A 379 -23.99 -26.81 -8.14
N SER A 380 -24.27 -26.97 -9.44
CA SER A 380 -25.41 -26.33 -10.12
C SER A 380 -26.79 -26.79 -9.63
N GLN A 381 -26.85 -27.93 -8.93
CA GLN A 381 -28.08 -28.47 -8.36
C GLN A 381 -28.39 -27.88 -6.98
N LEU A 382 -27.43 -27.24 -6.31
CA LEU A 382 -27.69 -26.50 -5.07
C LEU A 382 -28.54 -25.26 -5.39
N LYS A 383 -29.71 -25.14 -4.74
CA LYS A 383 -30.66 -24.03 -4.94
C LYS A 383 -30.80 -23.12 -3.74
N GLY A 384 -30.40 -23.60 -2.58
CA GLY A 384 -30.38 -22.81 -1.36
C GLY A 384 -29.64 -23.55 -0.27
N SER A 385 -29.16 -22.78 0.70
CA SER A 385 -28.59 -23.27 1.94
C SER A 385 -29.11 -22.40 3.07
N SER A 386 -29.36 -23.00 4.22
CA SER A 386 -29.60 -22.28 5.46
C SER A 386 -28.92 -23.00 6.62
N ASP A 387 -28.46 -22.26 7.60
CA ASP A 387 -27.84 -22.79 8.80
C ASP A 387 -28.50 -22.22 10.06
N ASP A 388 -28.25 -22.87 11.19
CA ASP A 388 -28.72 -22.43 12.51
C ASP A 388 -27.72 -21.52 13.26
N GLY A 389 -26.63 -21.12 12.60
CA GLY A 389 -25.53 -20.35 13.19
C GLY A 389 -24.68 -21.13 14.19
N LYS A 390 -24.91 -22.44 14.37
CA LYS A 390 -24.23 -23.26 15.38
C LYS A 390 -23.58 -24.48 14.76
N THR A 391 -24.35 -25.52 14.46
CA THR A 391 -23.83 -26.82 14.04
C THR A 391 -24.58 -27.43 12.88
N ARG A 392 -25.80 -26.96 12.57
CA ARG A 392 -26.67 -27.57 11.56
C ARG A 392 -26.78 -26.73 10.30
N VAL A 393 -26.76 -27.41 9.17
CA VAL A 393 -26.99 -26.84 7.84
C VAL A 393 -28.01 -27.67 7.08
N LYS A 394 -28.90 -26.97 6.38
CA LYS A 394 -29.87 -27.51 5.43
C LYS A 394 -29.45 -27.10 4.03
N LEU A 395 -29.17 -28.08 3.20
CA LEU A 395 -28.82 -27.90 1.79
C LEU A 395 -30.00 -28.33 0.92
N LEU A 396 -30.44 -27.45 0.03
CA LEU A 396 -31.57 -27.69 -0.87
C LEU A 396 -31.05 -28.02 -2.26
N PHE A 397 -31.22 -29.28 -2.67
CA PHE A 397 -30.77 -29.75 -3.98
C PHE A 397 -31.94 -30.01 -4.91
N LYS A 398 -31.85 -29.53 -6.16
CA LYS A 398 -32.79 -29.88 -7.22
C LYS A 398 -32.35 -31.19 -7.87
N ASN A 399 -33.17 -32.22 -7.73
CA ASN A 399 -32.94 -33.51 -8.37
C ASN A 399 -33.18 -33.38 -9.89
N ALA A 400 -32.28 -33.99 -10.68
CA ALA A 400 -32.27 -33.87 -12.13
C ALA A 400 -33.42 -34.63 -12.81
N GLU A 401 -33.89 -35.73 -12.20
CA GLU A 401 -34.88 -36.63 -12.79
C GLU A 401 -36.31 -36.12 -12.55
N ASN A 402 -36.66 -35.88 -11.28
CA ASN A 402 -38.02 -35.50 -10.88
C ASN A 402 -38.23 -33.98 -10.75
N LYS A 403 -37.16 -33.17 -10.90
CA LYS A 403 -37.15 -31.70 -10.71
C LYS A 403 -37.59 -31.22 -9.32
N GLN A 404 -37.76 -32.12 -8.35
CA GLN A 404 -38.14 -31.78 -6.98
C GLN A 404 -36.93 -31.26 -6.19
N ILE A 405 -37.22 -30.46 -5.16
CA ILE A 405 -36.21 -29.95 -4.23
C ILE A 405 -36.13 -30.92 -3.05
N GLU A 406 -34.96 -31.51 -2.86
CA GLU A 406 -34.63 -32.36 -1.72
C GLU A 406 -33.83 -31.58 -0.69
N MET A 407 -34.29 -31.59 0.56
CA MET A 407 -33.57 -31.02 1.69
C MET A 407 -32.68 -32.08 2.32
N LYS A 408 -31.37 -31.79 2.45
CA LYS A 408 -30.42 -32.59 3.21
C LYS A 408 -29.96 -31.80 4.42
N GLU A 409 -30.30 -32.28 5.61
CA GLU A 409 -29.88 -31.69 6.88
C GLU A 409 -28.66 -32.45 7.41
N LEU A 410 -27.61 -31.71 7.76
CA LEU A 410 -26.34 -32.24 8.23
C LEU A 410 -25.87 -31.44 9.46
N GLU A 411 -25.25 -32.13 10.41
CA GLU A 411 -24.69 -31.53 11.62
C GLU A 411 -23.16 -31.72 11.67
N PHE A 412 -22.44 -30.66 12.02
CA PHE A 412 -20.98 -30.60 12.03
C PHE A 412 -20.47 -30.01 13.36
N SER A 413 -19.28 -30.44 13.79
CA SER A 413 -18.61 -29.87 14.97
C SER A 413 -18.06 -28.45 14.72
N ASN A 414 -17.60 -28.17 13.50
CA ASN A 414 -17.17 -26.84 13.05
C ASN A 414 -17.88 -26.50 11.74
N LEU A 415 -19.16 -26.12 11.84
CA LEU A 415 -19.97 -25.81 10.67
C LEU A 415 -19.38 -24.65 9.86
N THR A 416 -18.87 -23.62 10.53
CA THR A 416 -18.33 -22.41 9.89
C THR A 416 -17.20 -22.74 8.90
N ALA A 417 -16.23 -23.57 9.31
CA ALA A 417 -15.14 -23.99 8.41
C ALA A 417 -15.66 -24.77 7.19
N VAL A 418 -16.68 -25.63 7.38
CA VAL A 418 -17.32 -26.38 6.29
C VAL A 418 -18.03 -25.43 5.33
N LEU A 419 -18.77 -24.45 5.83
CA LEU A 419 -19.45 -23.44 5.00
C LEU A 419 -18.45 -22.60 4.21
N HIS A 420 -17.34 -22.19 4.83
CA HIS A 420 -16.25 -21.50 4.13
C HIS A 420 -15.61 -22.38 3.05
N CYS A 421 -15.41 -23.68 3.32
CA CYS A 421 -14.93 -24.64 2.32
C CYS A 421 -15.92 -24.78 1.15
N ILE A 422 -17.22 -24.91 1.43
CA ILE A 422 -18.24 -24.96 0.38
C ILE A 422 -18.21 -23.68 -0.46
N HIS A 423 -18.13 -22.51 0.18
CA HIS A 423 -18.03 -21.22 -0.49
C HIS A 423 -16.78 -21.17 -1.39
N SER A 424 -15.61 -21.54 -0.86
CA SER A 424 -14.34 -21.56 -1.59
C SER A 424 -14.40 -22.46 -2.83
N PHE A 425 -14.98 -23.66 -2.71
CA PHE A 425 -15.13 -24.58 -3.85
C PHE A 425 -16.12 -24.07 -4.89
N ILE A 426 -17.25 -23.51 -4.48
CA ILE A 426 -18.24 -22.93 -5.41
C ILE A 426 -17.66 -21.70 -6.11
N ALA A 427 -17.06 -20.77 -5.36
CA ALA A 427 -16.42 -19.57 -5.90
C ALA A 427 -15.33 -19.95 -6.91
N SER A 428 -14.49 -20.93 -6.58
CA SER A 428 -13.47 -21.43 -7.49
C SER A 428 -14.08 -22.08 -8.73
N LYS A 429 -15.20 -22.79 -8.59
CA LYS A 429 -15.90 -23.39 -9.73
C LYS A 429 -16.46 -22.31 -10.67
N VAL A 430 -17.06 -21.27 -10.13
CA VAL A 430 -17.55 -20.12 -10.91
C VAL A 430 -16.38 -19.40 -11.59
N ALA A 431 -15.28 -19.18 -10.89
CA ALA A 431 -14.09 -18.55 -11.44
C ALA A 431 -13.46 -19.38 -12.58
N SER A 432 -13.54 -20.72 -12.52
CA SER A 432 -13.04 -21.60 -13.58
C SER A 432 -13.80 -21.53 -14.90
N VAL A 433 -15.03 -20.99 -14.89
CA VAL A 433 -15.84 -20.79 -16.11
C VAL A 433 -15.84 -19.34 -16.59
N ASP A 434 -15.20 -18.43 -15.86
CA ASP A 434 -15.01 -17.04 -16.26
C ASP A 434 -13.72 -16.90 -17.10
N PRO A 435 -13.83 -16.61 -18.42
CA PRO A 435 -12.67 -16.46 -19.28
C PRO A 435 -11.73 -15.33 -18.84
N VAL A 436 -12.25 -14.24 -18.25
CA VAL A 436 -11.44 -13.11 -17.81
C VAL A 436 -10.54 -13.52 -16.65
N PHE A 437 -11.12 -14.22 -15.67
CA PHE A 437 -10.38 -14.74 -14.54
C PHE A 437 -9.32 -15.76 -14.95
N VAL A 438 -9.67 -16.75 -15.78
CA VAL A 438 -8.73 -17.78 -16.26
C VAL A 438 -7.57 -17.17 -17.04
N ASN A 439 -7.86 -16.21 -17.93
CA ASN A 439 -6.81 -15.54 -18.70
C ASN A 439 -5.87 -14.71 -17.81
N SER A 440 -6.39 -14.10 -16.74
CA SER A 440 -5.59 -13.30 -15.81
C SER A 440 -4.54 -14.12 -15.03
N GLN A 441 -4.76 -15.43 -14.88
CA GLN A 441 -3.78 -16.34 -14.27
C GLN A 441 -2.64 -16.73 -15.21
N SER A 442 -2.91 -16.78 -16.52
CA SER A 442 -1.94 -17.20 -17.54
C SER A 442 -0.83 -16.17 -17.81
N ILE A 443 -0.98 -14.94 -17.33
CA ILE A 443 -0.05 -13.83 -17.62
C ILE A 443 1.31 -14.02 -16.92
N SER A 444 1.41 -14.88 -15.89
CA SER A 444 2.71 -15.31 -15.35
C SER A 444 3.45 -16.33 -16.24
N GLY A 445 2.81 -16.87 -17.28
CA GLY A 445 3.40 -17.87 -18.18
C GLY A 445 3.92 -17.32 -19.52
N LYS A 446 3.68 -16.05 -19.85
CA LYS A 446 4.06 -15.46 -21.16
C LYS A 446 5.44 -14.80 -21.21
N TYR A 447 6.21 -14.85 -20.12
CA TYR A 447 7.61 -14.37 -20.06
C TYR A 447 8.63 -15.50 -19.87
N MET A 448 8.31 -16.70 -20.36
CA MET A 448 9.29 -17.78 -20.57
C MET A 448 9.34 -18.12 -22.06
N ILE A 449 9.97 -17.25 -22.86
CA ILE A 449 10.73 -17.61 -24.07
C ILE A 449 11.99 -16.72 -24.07
#